data_AF-X0ZFH9-F1
#
_entry.id   AF-X0ZFH9-F1
#
_cell.length_a   1.000
_cell.length_b   1.000
_cell.length_c   1.000
_cell.angle_alpha   90.00
_cell.angle_beta   90.00
_cell.angle_gamma   90.00
#
_symmetry.space_group_name_H-M   'P 1'
#
loop_
_entity.id
_entity.type
_entity.pdbx_description
1 polymer ?
#
loop_
_entity_poly.entity_id
_entity_poly.type
_entity_poly.pdbx_seq_one_letter_code
_entity_poly.pdbx_strand_id
1 'polypeptide(L)'
;MNEGWIKLHRKFLEWEWFDLPEMVKLFVYFLLKANHKGKNWKGIKVERGQLITGRKKLSVELRMSEQQIRTCMERLKTTNEITTKVTNKYSIITITNYDSYNIKNNSKQPTNNQQTTNKQPTNNQQLTTNKNEKNVKNDNNEKNKILFNEFRKLYPGF
;
A
#
# COMPACT_ATOMS: atom_id res chain seq x y z
N MET A 1 4.51 18.67 -3.85
CA MET A 1 4.00 17.36 -4.35
C MET A 1 3.74 16.46 -3.14
N ASN A 2 3.05 15.31 -3.26
CA ASN A 2 3.05 14.32 -2.17
C ASN A 2 4.33 13.51 -2.25
N GLU A 3 5.39 13.99 -1.62
CA GLU A 3 6.66 13.29 -1.52
C GLU A 3 6.54 12.11 -0.54
N GLY A 4 6.72 10.89 -1.03
CA GLY A 4 6.53 9.69 -0.26
C GLY A 4 6.71 8.41 -1.06
N TRP A 5 6.77 7.30 -0.35
CA TRP A 5 6.86 5.94 -0.88
C TRP A 5 5.96 5.03 -0.06
N ILE A 6 5.45 3.98 -0.68
CA ILE A 6 4.68 2.90 -0.03
C ILE A 6 5.53 1.62 -0.01
N LYS A 7 5.33 0.75 0.99
CA LYS A 7 5.85 -0.62 0.95
C LYS A 7 4.80 -1.50 0.28
N LEU A 8 5.17 -2.16 -0.80
CA LEU A 8 4.36 -3.23 -1.40
C LEU A 8 5.06 -4.57 -1.11
N HIS A 9 4.34 -5.51 -0.51
CA HIS A 9 4.90 -6.80 -0.12
C HIS A 9 5.04 -7.71 -1.35
N ARG A 10 6.05 -8.59 -1.42
CA ARG A 10 6.26 -9.47 -2.60
C ARG A 10 5.07 -10.40 -2.88
N LYS A 11 4.34 -10.81 -1.83
CA LYS A 11 3.05 -11.53 -1.93
C LYS A 11 1.98 -10.82 -2.77
N PHE A 12 2.15 -9.54 -3.10
CA PHE A 12 1.28 -8.86 -4.07
C PHE A 12 1.33 -9.51 -5.47
N LEU A 13 2.43 -10.20 -5.81
CA LEU A 13 2.55 -11.01 -7.03
C LEU A 13 1.75 -12.33 -6.95
N GLU A 14 1.40 -12.78 -5.75
CA GLU A 14 0.60 -14.00 -5.46
C GLU A 14 -0.90 -13.66 -5.30
N TRP A 15 -1.28 -12.40 -5.51
CA TRP A 15 -2.65 -11.91 -5.33
C TRP A 15 -3.53 -12.34 -6.49
N GLU A 16 -4.73 -12.87 -6.21
CA GLU A 16 -5.70 -13.40 -7.19
C GLU A 16 -5.94 -12.46 -8.39
N TRP A 17 -5.91 -11.14 -8.15
CA TRP A 17 -6.18 -10.14 -9.16
C TRP A 17 -4.94 -9.59 -9.88
N PHE A 18 -3.74 -10.13 -9.62
CA PHE A 18 -2.49 -9.62 -10.19
C PHE A 18 -2.43 -9.79 -11.72
N ASP A 19 -3.02 -10.85 -12.25
CA ASP A 19 -3.09 -11.13 -13.70
C ASP A 19 -3.97 -10.15 -14.48
N LEU A 20 -4.73 -9.29 -13.80
CA LEU A 20 -5.59 -8.28 -14.42
C LEU A 20 -4.97 -6.87 -14.27
N PRO A 21 -4.43 -6.28 -15.35
CA PRO A 21 -3.75 -4.98 -15.29
C PRO A 21 -4.62 -3.87 -14.71
N GLU A 22 -5.93 -3.87 -14.98
CA GLU A 22 -6.91 -2.93 -14.42
C GLU A 22 -7.01 -3.01 -12.90
N MET A 23 -6.96 -4.22 -12.33
CA MET A 23 -7.07 -4.43 -10.88
C MET A 23 -5.81 -3.92 -10.18
N VAL A 24 -4.63 -4.32 -10.68
CA VAL A 24 -3.34 -3.86 -10.17
C VAL A 24 -3.23 -2.34 -10.26
N LYS A 25 -3.55 -1.76 -11.42
CA LYS A 25 -3.52 -0.30 -11.64
C LYS A 25 -4.46 0.45 -10.71
N LEU A 26 -5.69 -0.02 -10.52
CA LEU A 26 -6.66 0.62 -9.62
C LEU A 26 -6.22 0.53 -8.15
N PHE A 27 -5.75 -0.64 -7.71
CA PHE A 27 -5.38 -0.85 -6.31
C PHE A 27 -4.08 -0.13 -5.92
N VAL A 28 -3.06 -0.18 -6.77
CA VAL A 28 -1.82 0.62 -6.58
C VAL A 28 -2.14 2.11 -6.59
N TYR A 29 -3.05 2.57 -7.46
CA TYR A 29 -3.51 3.96 -7.44
C TYR A 29 -4.19 4.32 -6.11
N PHE A 30 -5.05 3.46 -5.57
CA PHE A 30 -5.65 3.69 -4.25
C PHE A 30 -4.59 3.75 -3.15
N LEU A 31 -3.64 2.81 -3.09
CA LEU A 31 -2.55 2.80 -2.10
C LEU A 31 -1.73 4.10 -2.11
N LEU A 32 -1.44 4.64 -3.29
CA LEU A 32 -0.70 5.90 -3.48
C LEU A 32 -1.54 7.16 -3.22
N LYS A 33 -2.87 7.11 -3.43
CA LYS A 33 -3.77 8.27 -3.29
C LYS A 33 -4.41 8.36 -1.90
N ALA A 34 -4.42 7.28 -1.14
CA ALA A 34 -4.93 7.24 0.23
C ALA A 34 -4.11 8.15 1.16
N ASN A 35 -4.80 8.74 2.13
CA ASN A 35 -4.18 9.63 3.11
C ASN A 35 -3.24 8.86 4.06
N HIS A 36 -1.95 9.23 4.11
CA HIS A 36 -1.01 8.64 5.09
C HIS A 36 -1.25 9.11 6.55
N LYS A 37 -1.97 10.22 6.74
CA LYS A 37 -2.41 10.80 8.02
C LYS A 37 -3.84 11.33 7.85
N GLY A 38 -4.66 11.27 8.89
CA GLY A 38 -6.00 11.86 8.85
C GLY A 38 -5.95 13.36 8.55
N LYS A 39 -6.86 13.83 7.68
CA LYS A 39 -6.96 15.22 7.22
C LYS A 39 -8.42 15.63 7.05
N ASN A 40 -8.73 16.86 7.44
CA ASN A 40 -10.04 17.46 7.17
C ASN A 40 -10.12 17.95 5.71
N TRP A 41 -11.17 17.56 4.99
CA TRP A 41 -11.47 17.99 3.64
C TRP A 41 -12.91 18.51 3.59
N LYS A 42 -13.10 19.80 3.31
CA LYS A 42 -14.42 20.46 3.25
C LYS A 42 -15.34 20.15 4.45
N GLY A 43 -14.78 20.18 5.67
CA GLY A 43 -15.50 19.88 6.91
C GLY A 43 -15.62 18.38 7.24
N ILE A 44 -15.31 17.47 6.32
CA ILE A 44 -15.31 16.02 6.56
C ILE A 44 -13.92 15.58 7.03
N LYS A 45 -13.85 14.88 8.17
CA LYS A 45 -12.62 14.19 8.60
C LYS A 45 -12.42 12.96 7.71
N VAL A 46 -11.33 12.94 6.95
CA VAL A 46 -10.91 11.79 6.14
C VAL A 46 -9.74 11.13 6.84
N GLU A 47 -9.87 9.87 7.19
CA GLU A 47 -8.91 9.17 8.04
C GLU A 47 -7.70 8.66 7.25
N ARG A 48 -6.75 8.04 7.98
CA ARG A 48 -5.60 7.37 7.36
C ARG A 48 -6.09 6.14 6.57
N GLY A 49 -5.50 5.87 5.41
CA GLY A 49 -5.93 4.78 4.52
C GLY A 49 -7.22 5.06 3.74
N GLN A 50 -7.79 6.26 3.87
CA GLN A 50 -8.97 6.68 3.11
C GLN A 50 -8.61 7.64 1.97
N LEU A 51 -9.36 7.56 0.88
CA LEU A 51 -9.39 8.54 -0.20
C LEU A 51 -10.83 8.95 -0.55
N ILE A 52 -11.01 10.21 -0.96
CA ILE A 52 -12.26 10.69 -1.56
C ILE A 52 -12.11 10.67 -3.08
N THR A 53 -13.01 9.96 -3.76
CA THR A 53 -13.03 9.87 -5.22
C THR A 53 -14.44 9.63 -5.77
N GLY A 54 -14.57 9.51 -7.08
CA GLY A 54 -15.82 9.19 -7.78
C GLY A 54 -15.54 8.51 -9.12
N ARG A 55 -16.48 7.70 -9.61
CA ARG A 55 -16.27 6.82 -10.77
C ARG A 55 -15.80 7.55 -12.03
N LYS A 56 -16.46 8.67 -12.37
CA LYS A 56 -16.08 9.57 -13.47
C LYS A 56 -14.65 10.11 -13.34
N LYS A 57 -14.25 10.50 -12.13
CA LYS A 57 -12.90 11.00 -11.86
C LYS A 57 -11.85 9.89 -12.05
N LEU A 58 -12.09 8.70 -11.51
CA LEU A 58 -11.22 7.53 -11.72
C LEU A 58 -11.12 7.15 -13.20
N SER A 59 -12.21 7.27 -13.97
CA SER A 59 -12.23 6.98 -15.41
C SER A 59 -11.24 7.87 -16.17
N VAL A 60 -11.26 9.18 -15.89
CA VAL A 60 -10.32 10.14 -16.48
C VAL A 60 -8.89 9.94 -15.96
N GLU A 61 -8.70 9.81 -14.64
CA GLU A 61 -7.37 9.67 -14.03
C GLU A 61 -6.65 8.38 -14.44
N LEU A 62 -7.38 7.27 -14.61
CA LEU A 62 -6.81 5.96 -14.93
C LEU A 62 -6.92 5.57 -16.41
N ARG A 63 -7.65 6.35 -17.23
CA ARG A 63 -7.99 5.99 -18.62
C ARG A 63 -8.61 4.60 -18.72
N MET A 64 -9.62 4.36 -17.89
CA MET A 64 -10.40 3.13 -17.83
C MET A 64 -11.89 3.46 -17.98
N SER A 65 -12.67 2.57 -18.57
CA SER A 65 -14.13 2.76 -18.64
C SER A 65 -14.75 2.79 -17.24
N GLU A 66 -15.86 3.53 -17.08
CA GLU A 66 -16.64 3.49 -15.83
C GLU A 66 -17.10 2.06 -15.48
N GLN A 67 -17.31 1.20 -16.49
CA GLN A 67 -17.68 -0.20 -16.31
C GLN A 67 -16.53 -1.05 -15.76
N GLN A 68 -15.32 -0.96 -16.32
CA GLN A 68 -14.12 -1.62 -15.76
C GLN A 68 -13.94 -1.20 -14.30
N ILE A 69 -13.97 0.11 -14.02
CA ILE A 69 -13.80 0.65 -12.66
C ILE A 69 -14.88 0.13 -11.70
N ARG A 70 -16.14 0.00 -12.15
CA ARG A 70 -17.21 -0.61 -11.34
C ARG A 70 -16.89 -2.07 -11.04
N THR A 71 -16.59 -2.88 -12.06
CA THR A 71 -16.25 -4.30 -11.89
C THR A 71 -15.06 -4.51 -10.96
N CYS A 72 -14.01 -3.71 -11.10
CA CYS A 72 -12.85 -3.75 -10.23
C CYS A 72 -13.20 -3.37 -8.79
N MET A 73 -13.98 -2.30 -8.57
CA MET A 73 -14.42 -1.92 -7.23
C MET A 73 -15.30 -2.98 -6.56
N GLU A 74 -16.17 -3.69 -7.28
CA GLU A 74 -16.94 -4.79 -6.68
C GLU A 74 -16.04 -5.97 -6.31
N ARG A 75 -15.12 -6.40 -7.19
CA ARG A 75 -14.14 -7.46 -6.88
C ARG A 75 -13.30 -7.16 -5.63
N LEU A 76 -12.79 -5.94 -5.52
CA LEU A 76 -12.02 -5.49 -4.35
C LEU A 76 -12.84 -5.45 -3.05
N LYS A 77 -14.17 -5.25 -3.12
CA LYS A 77 -15.04 -5.38 -1.94
C LYS A 77 -15.28 -6.84 -1.59
N THR A 78 -15.52 -7.71 -2.58
CA THR A 78 -15.73 -9.15 -2.38
C THR A 78 -14.53 -9.81 -1.69
N THR A 79 -13.30 -9.41 -2.04
CA THR A 79 -12.08 -9.87 -1.38
C THR A 79 -11.70 -9.06 -0.13
N ASN A 80 -12.57 -8.17 0.35
CA ASN A 80 -12.38 -7.29 1.51
C ASN A 80 -11.15 -6.36 1.47
N GLU A 81 -10.54 -6.15 0.30
CA GLU A 81 -9.38 -5.26 0.11
C GLU A 81 -9.74 -3.78 0.29
N ILE A 82 -10.97 -3.41 -0.06
CA ILE A 82 -11.52 -2.07 0.17
C ILE A 82 -12.93 -2.12 0.76
N THR A 83 -13.28 -1.10 1.53
CA THR A 83 -14.67 -0.75 1.83
C THR A 83 -15.02 0.59 1.16
N THR A 84 -16.30 0.82 0.86
CA THR A 84 -16.74 2.06 0.19
C THR A 84 -17.97 2.64 0.88
N LYS A 85 -17.86 3.89 1.34
CA LYS A 85 -19.01 4.68 1.80
C LYS A 85 -19.40 5.69 0.71
N VAL A 86 -20.53 5.43 0.05
CA VAL A 86 -21.07 6.30 -0.99
C VAL A 86 -21.88 7.43 -0.37
N THR A 87 -21.78 8.63 -0.94
CA THR A 87 -22.64 9.78 -0.64
C THR A 87 -23.15 10.38 -1.96
N ASN A 88 -24.16 11.24 -1.90
CA ASN A 88 -24.76 11.88 -3.08
C ASN A 88 -23.77 12.72 -3.93
N LYS A 89 -22.58 13.04 -3.40
CA LYS A 89 -21.57 13.91 -4.07
C LYS A 89 -20.21 13.24 -4.29
N TYR A 90 -19.86 12.21 -3.52
CA TYR A 90 -18.56 11.54 -3.59
C TYR A 90 -18.60 10.16 -2.90
N SER A 91 -17.62 9.31 -3.19
CA SER A 91 -17.36 8.08 -2.44
C SER A 91 -16.10 8.22 -1.59
N ILE A 92 -16.16 7.77 -0.34
CA ILE A 92 -14.97 7.49 0.47
C ILE A 92 -14.62 6.02 0.25
N ILE A 93 -13.41 5.75 -0.23
CA ILE A 93 -12.84 4.41 -0.29
C ILE A 93 -11.87 4.29 0.89
N THR A 94 -12.02 3.24 1.70
CA THR A 94 -11.07 2.88 2.77
C THR A 94 -10.34 1.61 2.34
N ILE A 95 -9.02 1.62 2.38
CA ILE A 95 -8.20 0.44 2.11
C ILE A 95 -8.08 -0.37 3.40
N THR A 96 -8.49 -1.63 3.35
CA THR A 96 -8.38 -2.55 4.48
C THR A 96 -6.90 -2.87 4.74
N ASN A 97 -6.50 -3.04 6.00
CA ASN A 97 -5.13 -3.36 6.39
C ASN A 97 -4.05 -2.34 5.92
N TYR A 98 -4.42 -1.09 5.61
CA TYR A 98 -3.50 -0.04 5.10
C TYR A 98 -2.22 0.16 5.94
N ASP A 99 -2.28 -0.15 7.25
CA ASP A 99 -1.14 -0.05 8.16
C ASP A 99 -0.02 -1.07 7.89
N SER A 100 -0.33 -2.26 7.36
CA SER A 100 0.70 -3.26 7.00
C SER A 100 1.61 -2.74 5.88
N TYR A 101 1.05 -1.99 4.93
CA TYR A 101 1.74 -1.34 3.81
C TYR A 101 2.48 -0.05 4.21
N ASN A 102 2.21 0.50 5.40
CA ASN A 102 2.68 1.81 5.86
C ASN A 102 3.40 1.78 7.22
N ILE A 103 4.05 0.66 7.55
CA ILE A 103 4.96 0.57 8.70
C ILE A 103 6.17 1.48 8.45
N LYS A 104 6.11 2.72 8.93
CA LYS A 104 7.32 3.47 9.25
C LYS A 104 8.05 2.72 10.35
N ASN A 105 9.38 2.63 10.25
CA ASN A 105 10.23 2.01 11.28
C ASN A 105 10.33 2.95 12.51
N ASN A 106 9.20 3.27 13.13
CA ASN A 106 9.16 3.84 14.45
C ASN A 106 8.96 2.68 15.42
N SER A 107 9.95 2.42 16.26
CA SER A 107 9.86 1.49 17.37
C SER A 107 8.75 1.92 18.34
N LYS A 108 7.54 1.40 18.12
CA LYS A 108 6.49 1.32 19.12
C LYS A 108 5.99 -0.11 19.14
N GLN A 109 6.07 -0.72 20.31
CA GLN A 109 5.63 -2.08 20.59
C GLN A 109 4.16 -2.26 20.17
N PRO A 110 3.72 -3.47 19.82
CA PRO A 110 2.29 -3.75 19.71
C PRO A 110 1.62 -3.48 21.06
N THR A 111 0.78 -2.45 21.13
CA THR A 111 -0.18 -2.30 22.22
C THR A 111 -1.22 -3.40 22.07
N ASN A 112 -0.98 -4.51 22.76
CA ASN A 112 -1.83 -5.68 22.76
C ASN A 112 -3.19 -5.38 23.41
N ASN A 113 -4.17 -5.00 22.59
CA ASN A 113 -5.57 -4.90 22.98
C ASN A 113 -6.41 -6.03 22.34
N GLN A 114 -6.02 -7.27 22.60
CA GLN A 114 -6.98 -8.39 22.61
C GLN A 114 -7.06 -8.97 24.02
N GLN A 115 -8.17 -8.68 24.71
CA GLN A 115 -8.54 -9.37 25.94
C GLN A 115 -8.99 -10.80 25.60
N THR A 116 -8.18 -11.79 25.96
CA THR A 116 -8.63 -13.18 26.20
C THR A 116 -7.89 -13.78 27.39
N THR A 117 -8.43 -13.51 28.59
CA THR A 117 -8.66 -14.47 29.68
C THR A 117 -7.60 -15.55 30.00
N ASN A 118 -6.96 -15.37 31.17
CA ASN A 118 -6.52 -16.36 32.17
C ASN A 118 -5.24 -17.22 32.00
N LYS A 119 -4.47 -17.23 33.11
CA LYS A 119 -3.42 -18.18 33.58
C LYS A 119 -1.97 -18.04 33.05
N GLN A 120 -1.18 -17.29 33.83
CA GLN A 120 0.25 -17.55 34.11
C GLN A 120 0.42 -18.84 34.98
N PRO A 121 1.64 -19.35 35.29
CA PRO A 121 3.01 -18.93 34.94
C PRO A 121 3.85 -20.10 34.31
N THR A 122 5.19 -20.20 34.22
CA THR A 122 6.36 -19.42 34.72
C THR A 122 7.62 -19.62 33.83
N ASN A 123 8.58 -18.70 33.91
CA ASN A 123 10.05 -18.89 33.85
C ASN A 123 10.73 -19.71 32.73
N ASN A 124 11.45 -19.04 31.81
CA ASN A 124 12.92 -19.06 31.81
C ASN A 124 13.51 -18.02 30.85
N GLN A 125 14.58 -17.35 31.30
CA GLN A 125 15.36 -16.40 30.51
C GLN A 125 16.51 -17.11 29.78
N GLN A 126 16.83 -16.68 28.55
CA GLN A 126 18.22 -16.44 28.18
C GLN A 126 18.32 -15.50 26.97
N LEU A 127 19.08 -14.41 27.13
CA LEU A 127 19.52 -13.57 26.01
C LEU A 127 20.68 -14.26 25.30
N THR A 128 20.66 -14.28 23.97
CA THR A 128 21.91 -14.20 23.20
C THR A 128 21.79 -13.13 22.11
N THR A 129 22.72 -12.20 22.13
CA THR A 129 22.78 -11.05 21.22
C THR A 129 23.50 -11.44 19.95
N ASN A 130 22.96 -11.09 18.77
CA ASN A 130 23.76 -11.02 17.55
C ASN A 130 23.48 -9.72 16.80
N LYS A 131 24.40 -8.76 17.00
CA LYS A 131 24.38 -7.42 16.42
C LYS A 131 25.24 -7.43 15.16
N ASN A 132 24.62 -7.29 13.98
CA ASN A 132 25.34 -7.13 12.71
C ASN A 132 24.77 -5.97 11.90
N GLU A 133 25.17 -4.76 12.27
CA GLU A 133 25.13 -3.60 11.38
C GLU A 133 26.35 -3.66 10.46
N LYS A 134 26.16 -3.74 9.13
CA LYS A 134 27.19 -3.30 8.17
C LYS A 134 26.57 -2.53 7.01
N ASN A 135 27.06 -1.31 6.83
CA ASN A 135 26.68 -0.42 5.73
C ASN A 135 27.15 -0.98 4.39
N VAL A 136 26.23 -1.11 3.43
CA VAL A 136 26.55 -1.26 2.00
C VAL A 136 25.60 -0.35 1.21
N LYS A 137 26.04 0.89 0.93
CA LYS A 137 25.22 1.89 0.21
C LYS A 137 25.90 2.61 -0.96
N ASN A 138 27.21 2.45 -1.20
CA ASN A 138 27.90 3.09 -2.33
C ASN A 138 27.96 2.21 -3.59
N ASP A 139 28.36 0.94 -3.50
CA ASP A 139 28.61 0.08 -4.67
C ASP A 139 27.41 -0.16 -5.60
N ASN A 140 26.18 -0.05 -5.09
CA ASN A 140 24.98 -0.28 -5.90
C ASN A 140 24.76 0.79 -6.98
N ASN A 141 25.28 2.01 -6.79
CA ASN A 141 24.99 3.11 -7.72
C ASN A 141 25.77 2.97 -9.04
N GLU A 142 27.04 2.55 -8.98
CA GLU A 142 27.83 2.26 -10.19
C GLU A 142 27.35 1.01 -10.91
N LYS A 143 27.07 -0.08 -10.17
CA LYS A 143 26.55 -1.32 -10.77
C LYS A 143 25.23 -1.10 -11.52
N ASN A 144 24.29 -0.33 -10.94
CA ASN A 144 23.05 0.04 -11.62
C ASN A 144 23.29 0.92 -12.86
N LYS A 145 24.27 1.83 -12.82
CA LYS A 145 24.63 2.69 -13.96
C LYS A 145 25.25 1.88 -15.11
N ILE A 146 26.09 0.89 -14.80
CA ILE A 146 26.66 -0.05 -15.77
C ILE A 146 25.53 -0.87 -16.40
N LEU A 147 24.66 -1.49 -15.59
CA LEU A 147 23.54 -2.31 -16.06
C LEU A 147 22.59 -1.53 -16.98
N PHE A 148 22.28 -0.28 -16.64
CA PHE A 148 21.43 0.60 -17.44
C PHE A 148 22.07 1.00 -18.77
N ASN A 149 23.39 1.29 -18.78
CA ASN A 149 24.13 1.59 -20.00
C ASN A 149 24.23 0.37 -20.92
N GLU A 150 24.36 -0.83 -20.36
CA GLU A 150 24.40 -2.10 -21.10
C GLU A 150 23.02 -2.43 -21.70
N PHE A 151 21.94 -2.26 -20.94
CA PHE A 151 20.58 -2.34 -21.44
C PHE A 151 20.32 -1.40 -22.62
N ARG A 152 20.76 -0.12 -22.53
CA ARG A 152 20.60 0.87 -23.62
C ARG A 152 21.38 0.51 -24.89
N LYS A 153 22.48 -0.25 -24.79
CA LYS A 153 23.23 -0.77 -25.95
C LYS A 153 22.50 -1.93 -26.63
N LEU A 154 21.86 -2.80 -25.85
CA LEU A 154 21.14 -3.97 -26.34
C LEU A 154 19.78 -3.61 -26.98
N TYR A 155 19.14 -2.53 -26.51
CA TYR A 155 17.82 -2.09 -26.97
C TYR A 155 17.81 -0.62 -27.44
N PRO A 156 18.51 -0.28 -28.54
CA PRO A 156 18.52 1.07 -29.08
C PRO A 156 17.15 1.43 -29.66
N GLY A 157 16.42 2.34 -28.98
CA GLY A 157 15.07 2.76 -29.38
C GLY A 157 14.10 2.97 -28.21
N PHE A 158 14.49 2.56 -26.99
CA PHE A 158 13.82 2.89 -25.73
C PHE A 158 14.58 3.98 -24.93
#